data_AF-A0A9W6U4F6-F1
#
_entry.id   AF-A0A9W6U4F6-F1
#
_cell.length_a   1.000
_cell.length_b   1.000
_cell.length_c   1.000
_cell.angle_alpha   90.00
_cell.angle_beta   90.00
_cell.angle_gamma   90.00
#
_symmetry.space_group_name_H-M   'P 1'
#
loop_
_entity.id
_entity.type
_entity.pdbx_description
1 polymer ?
#
loop_
_entity_poly.entity_id
_entity_poly.type
_entity_poly.pdbx_seq_one_letter_code
_entity_poly.pdbx_strand_id
1 'polypeptide(L)'
;MFSSSKLTLRLARKVEGGKSKWLKSDPALKPFLKKGRQDDSKYVEMIPIWTLDDDEYFGTNFEPGPKRIHVLVELPPLTTPESDLWLAHGAVTNALVTRGIRCRLYRLAGTYLGYYDPARRSGEKNSALWYECNTLHIHICSRQYDPCSEEKALQFDNALQEEPATLGSPLSGQEVTTSVERVEGVPTELQRIYFVHYDAQESESPQDFKRHTFGLLN
;
A
#
# COMPACT_ATOMS: atom_id res chain seq x y z
N MET A 1 -0.32 -7.80 -5.21
CA MET A 1 -0.15 -8.77 -6.33
C MET A 1 -1.06 -8.36 -7.49
N PHE A 2 -0.57 -8.22 -8.72
CA PHE A 2 -1.47 -7.94 -9.86
C PHE A 2 -2.35 -9.16 -10.13
N SER A 3 -3.64 -8.97 -10.38
CA SER A 3 -4.51 -10.05 -10.86
C SER A 3 -3.95 -10.59 -12.17
N SER A 4 -3.79 -11.91 -12.29
CA SER A 4 -3.31 -12.54 -13.52
C SER A 4 -4.16 -12.20 -14.75
N SER A 5 -5.45 -11.90 -14.55
CA SER A 5 -6.37 -11.44 -15.59
C SER A 5 -6.10 -10.03 -16.12
N LYS A 6 -5.25 -9.25 -15.45
CA LYS A 6 -4.89 -7.88 -15.85
C LYS A 6 -3.50 -7.80 -16.49
N LEU A 7 -2.79 -8.92 -16.60
CA LEU A 7 -1.46 -8.99 -17.20
C LEU A 7 -1.59 -9.33 -18.68
N THR A 8 -0.89 -8.59 -19.53
CA THR A 8 -0.78 -8.93 -20.95
C THR A 8 0.57 -9.60 -21.18
N LEU A 9 0.55 -10.79 -21.77
CA LEU A 9 1.78 -11.49 -22.15
C LEU A 9 2.11 -11.12 -23.59
N ARG A 10 3.38 -10.84 -23.86
CA ARG A 10 3.89 -10.57 -25.21
C ARG A 10 5.05 -11.49 -25.54
N LEU A 11 5.15 -11.85 -26.81
CA LEU A 11 6.31 -12.59 -27.31
C LEU A 11 7.53 -11.68 -27.23
N ALA A 12 8.66 -12.20 -26.74
CA ALA A 12 9.94 -11.49 -26.70
C ALA A 12 10.58 -11.32 -28.11
N ARG A 13 9.77 -11.35 -29.17
CA ARG A 13 10.15 -11.13 -30.57
C ARG A 13 9.76 -9.70 -30.92
N LYS A 14 10.74 -8.88 -31.33
CA LYS A 14 10.50 -7.51 -31.81
C LYS A 14 10.71 -7.40 -33.32
N VAL A 15 9.93 -6.53 -33.96
CA VAL A 15 10.13 -6.15 -35.37
C VAL A 15 10.95 -4.87 -35.43
N GLU A 16 12.13 -4.94 -36.06
CA GLU A 16 13.04 -3.79 -36.20
C GLU A 16 13.60 -3.76 -37.63
N GLY A 17 13.32 -2.68 -38.37
CA GLY A 17 13.75 -2.52 -39.76
C GLY A 17 13.21 -3.61 -40.70
N GLY A 18 11.97 -4.07 -40.49
CA GLY A 18 11.33 -5.12 -41.31
C GLY A 18 11.82 -6.54 -41.05
N LYS A 19 12.75 -6.74 -40.09
CA LYS A 19 13.23 -8.07 -39.68
C LYS A 19 12.79 -8.36 -38.27
N SER A 20 12.33 -9.59 -38.05
CA SER A 20 11.95 -10.08 -36.74
C SER A 20 13.18 -10.65 -36.01
N LYS A 21 13.38 -10.24 -34.76
CA LYS A 21 14.51 -10.69 -33.93
C LYS A 21 14.03 -11.05 -32.52
N TRP A 22 14.54 -12.16 -31.99
CA TRP A 22 14.36 -12.54 -30.60
C TRP A 22 15.24 -11.68 -29.68
N LEU A 23 14.67 -11.22 -28.57
CA LEU A 23 15.43 -10.59 -27.49
C LEU A 23 16.37 -11.62 -26.88
N LYS A 24 17.67 -11.29 -26.87
CA LYS A 24 18.68 -12.08 -26.19
C LYS A 24 18.73 -11.68 -24.72
N SER A 25 19.00 -12.66 -23.87
CA SER A 25 19.37 -12.40 -22.48
C SER A 25 20.83 -11.93 -22.44
N ASP A 26 21.04 -10.65 -22.71
CA ASP A 26 22.34 -10.00 -22.71
C ASP A 26 22.40 -8.84 -21.68
N PRO A 27 23.58 -8.27 -21.39
CA PRO A 27 23.71 -7.18 -20.43
C PRO A 27 22.90 -5.91 -20.78
N ALA A 28 22.47 -5.75 -22.03
CA ALA A 28 21.64 -4.63 -22.49
C ALA A 28 20.15 -4.85 -22.21
N LEU A 29 19.71 -6.10 -21.96
CA LEU A 29 18.34 -6.44 -21.59
C LEU A 29 17.90 -5.80 -20.27
N LYS A 30 18.76 -5.81 -19.24
CA LYS A 30 18.42 -5.21 -17.93
C LYS A 30 18.16 -3.70 -18.01
N PRO A 31 19.04 -2.89 -18.62
CA PRO A 31 18.77 -1.47 -18.90
C PRO A 31 17.52 -1.26 -19.74
N PHE A 32 17.27 -2.13 -20.73
CA PHE A 32 16.11 -2.05 -21.61
C PHE A 32 14.79 -2.24 -20.85
N LEU A 33 14.69 -3.26 -20.00
CA LEU A 33 13.52 -3.52 -19.15
C LEU A 33 13.30 -2.41 -18.10
N LYS A 34 14.38 -1.77 -17.64
CA LYS A 34 14.31 -0.68 -16.65
C LYS A 34 13.85 0.67 -17.21
N LYS A 35 13.76 0.84 -18.53
CA LYS A 35 13.34 2.12 -19.16
C LYS A 35 11.83 2.40 -19.10
N GLY A 36 11.03 1.54 -18.46
CA GLY A 36 9.59 1.76 -18.31
C GLY A 36 8.81 1.50 -19.60
N ARG A 37 7.75 2.29 -19.84
CA ARG A 37 6.77 2.14 -20.94
C ARG A 37 7.51 2.07 -22.29
N GLN A 38 7.61 0.87 -22.84
CA GLN A 38 8.15 0.67 -24.18
C GLN A 38 7.02 0.84 -25.19
N ASP A 39 7.34 1.39 -26.35
CA ASP A 39 6.46 1.30 -27.52
C ASP A 39 6.28 -0.18 -27.85
N ASP A 40 5.08 -0.64 -27.53
CA ASP A 40 4.68 -2.03 -27.44
C ASP A 40 4.20 -2.54 -28.81
N SER A 41 3.92 -1.63 -29.75
CA SER A 41 3.56 -1.89 -31.15
C SER A 41 4.55 -2.78 -31.90
N LYS A 42 5.78 -2.91 -31.39
CA LYS A 42 6.85 -3.72 -31.97
C LYS A 42 6.82 -5.18 -31.54
N TYR A 43 5.93 -5.55 -30.61
CA TYR A 43 5.79 -6.89 -30.05
C TYR A 43 4.43 -7.49 -30.35
N VAL A 44 4.38 -8.82 -30.44
CA VAL A 44 3.14 -9.57 -30.69
C VAL A 44 2.53 -9.96 -29.35
N GLU A 45 1.26 -9.59 -29.14
CA GLU A 45 0.46 -10.04 -28.00
C GLU A 45 0.26 -11.56 -28.05
N MET A 46 0.45 -12.23 -26.92
CA MET A 46 0.23 -13.67 -26.80
C MET A 46 -1.21 -13.96 -26.44
N ILE A 47 -1.86 -14.79 -27.26
CA ILE A 47 -3.18 -15.31 -26.93
C ILE A 47 -3.03 -16.55 -26.02
N PRO A 48 -3.69 -16.60 -24.85
CA PRO A 48 -3.49 -17.67 -23.85
C PRO A 48 -3.76 -19.11 -24.32
N ILE A 49 -4.46 -19.29 -25.44
CA ILE A 49 -4.80 -20.61 -26.01
C ILE A 49 -3.79 -21.09 -27.07
N TRP A 50 -2.76 -20.29 -27.38
CA TRP A 50 -1.76 -20.66 -28.38
C TRP A 50 -0.78 -21.68 -27.82
N THR A 51 -0.53 -22.72 -28.61
CA THR A 51 0.59 -23.63 -28.40
C THR A 51 1.87 -22.94 -28.89
N LEU A 52 2.96 -23.06 -28.11
CA LEU A 52 4.25 -22.39 -28.39
C LEU A 52 5.10 -23.15 -29.42
N ASP A 53 4.48 -23.59 -30.51
CA ASP A 53 5.07 -24.41 -31.58
C ASP A 53 4.63 -23.96 -32.98
N ASP A 54 3.87 -22.87 -33.09
CA ASP A 54 3.38 -22.35 -34.36
C ASP A 54 4.47 -21.59 -35.15
N ASP A 55 4.95 -22.22 -36.22
CA ASP A 55 5.99 -21.70 -37.11
C ASP A 55 5.67 -20.30 -37.68
N GLU A 56 4.38 -19.92 -37.79
CA GLU A 56 3.97 -18.58 -38.23
C GLU A 56 4.43 -17.50 -37.24
N TYR A 57 4.29 -17.76 -35.94
CA TYR A 57 4.60 -16.80 -34.88
C TYR A 57 6.03 -16.89 -34.37
N PHE A 58 6.65 -18.07 -34.46
CA PHE A 58 8.01 -18.29 -33.97
C PHE A 58 9.07 -18.12 -35.07
N GLY A 59 8.70 -18.39 -36.33
CA GLY A 59 9.59 -18.39 -37.49
C GLY A 59 10.59 -19.55 -37.46
N THR A 60 11.15 -19.87 -38.62
CA THR A 60 12.05 -21.03 -38.84
C THR A 60 13.36 -21.02 -38.04
N ASN A 61 13.69 -19.89 -37.38
CA ASN A 61 14.90 -19.73 -36.57
C ASN A 61 14.63 -19.89 -35.06
N PHE A 62 13.41 -20.27 -34.67
CA PHE A 62 13.10 -20.56 -33.28
C PHE A 62 13.53 -21.99 -32.94
N GLU A 63 14.46 -22.11 -32.00
CA GLU A 63 14.87 -23.39 -31.44
C GLU A 63 14.20 -23.59 -30.07
N PRO A 64 13.04 -24.26 -30.00
CA PRO A 64 12.43 -24.59 -28.72
C PRO A 64 13.38 -25.52 -27.96
N GLY A 65 13.98 -24.99 -26.90
CA GLY A 65 14.78 -25.77 -25.95
C GLY A 65 13.95 -26.12 -24.72
N PRO A 66 14.11 -27.32 -24.13
CA PRO A 66 13.46 -27.63 -22.86
C PRO A 66 13.77 -26.54 -21.82
N LYS A 67 12.72 -25.99 -21.21
CA LYS A 67 12.75 -24.93 -20.17
C LYS A 67 13.15 -23.51 -20.65
N ARG A 68 13.02 -23.19 -21.94
CA ARG A 68 13.28 -21.82 -22.45
C ARG A 68 12.00 -21.14 -22.94
N ILE A 69 11.35 -20.39 -22.05
CA ILE A 69 10.20 -19.54 -22.38
C ILE A 69 10.64 -18.07 -22.23
N HIS A 70 10.60 -17.31 -23.32
CA HIS A 70 10.91 -15.87 -23.33
C HIS A 70 9.62 -15.07 -23.51
N VAL A 71 9.01 -14.71 -22.38
CA VAL A 71 7.76 -13.93 -22.35
C VAL A 71 8.05 -12.59 -21.72
N LEU A 72 7.59 -11.53 -22.39
CA LEU A 72 7.52 -10.19 -21.81
C LEU A 72 6.16 -10.07 -21.13
N VAL A 73 6.15 -9.73 -19.84
CA VAL A 73 4.90 -9.44 -19.13
C VAL A 73 4.72 -7.93 -19.15
N GLU A 74 3.68 -7.47 -19.83
CA GLU A 74 3.22 -6.11 -19.74
C GLU A 74 2.33 -5.98 -18.50
N LEU A 75 2.72 -5.06 -17.63
CA LEU A 75 1.89 -4.61 -16.54
C LEU A 75 0.88 -3.62 -17.12
N PRO A 76 -0.41 -3.70 -16.73
CA PRO A 76 -1.39 -2.73 -17.18
C PRO A 76 -0.87 -1.32 -16.84
N PRO A 77 -1.13 -0.31 -17.69
CA PRO A 77 -0.76 1.05 -17.36
C PRO A 77 -1.32 1.35 -15.96
N LEU A 78 -0.51 2.03 -15.15
CA LEU A 78 -1.04 2.76 -14.00
C LEU A 78 -1.98 3.82 -14.60
N THR A 79 -3.21 3.43 -14.95
CA THR A 79 -4.30 4.38 -15.08
C THR A 79 -4.28 5.07 -13.75
N THR A 80 -3.91 6.34 -13.69
CA THR A 80 -4.35 7.21 -12.62
C THR A 80 -5.86 7.25 -12.77
N PRO A 81 -6.64 6.46 -12.04
CA PRO A 81 -8.02 6.83 -11.89
C PRO A 81 -7.96 8.07 -10.97
N GLU A 82 -9.04 8.81 -10.90
CA GLU A 82 -9.33 9.57 -9.69
C GLU A 82 -8.99 8.66 -8.50
N SER A 83 -8.10 9.10 -7.61
CA SER A 83 -7.35 8.18 -6.75
C SER A 83 -8.27 7.61 -5.67
N ASP A 84 -9.07 6.59 -6.00
CA ASP A 84 -9.94 5.93 -5.03
C ASP A 84 -9.08 5.37 -3.91
N LEU A 85 -9.18 6.01 -2.77
CA LEU A 85 -8.48 5.62 -1.58
C LEU A 85 -9.42 4.77 -0.73
N TRP A 86 -8.87 3.75 -0.07
CA TRP A 86 -9.57 3.12 1.04
C TRP A 86 -9.21 3.84 2.33
N LEU A 87 -10.22 4.42 2.97
CA LEU A 87 -10.10 5.15 4.22
C LEU A 87 -10.67 4.28 5.34
N ALA A 88 -9.82 3.92 6.30
CA ALA A 88 -10.27 3.46 7.60
C ALA A 88 -10.49 4.70 8.48
N HIS A 89 -11.74 5.01 8.78
CA HIS A 89 -12.10 6.10 9.69
C HIS A 89 -12.74 5.56 10.96
N GLY A 90 -12.49 6.21 12.09
CA GLY A 90 -12.97 5.71 13.37
C GLY A 90 -12.64 6.62 14.53
N ALA A 91 -13.01 6.16 15.72
CA ALA A 91 -12.78 6.85 16.97
C ALA A 91 -12.62 5.88 18.15
N VAL A 92 -11.81 6.29 19.12
CA VAL A 92 -11.70 5.65 20.44
C VAL A 92 -12.20 6.65 21.47
N THR A 93 -13.30 6.33 22.14
CA THR A 93 -13.87 7.22 23.15
C THR A 93 -13.03 7.18 24.43
N ASN A 94 -13.00 8.29 25.17
CA ASN A 94 -12.23 8.44 26.41
C ASN A 94 -10.73 8.13 26.30
N ALA A 95 -10.13 8.24 25.12
CA ALA A 95 -8.76 7.83 24.84
C ALA A 95 -7.66 8.65 25.56
N LEU A 96 -7.95 9.80 26.18
CA LEU A 96 -6.94 10.52 26.98
C LEU A 96 -6.75 9.92 28.38
N VAL A 97 -7.69 9.13 28.88
CA VAL A 97 -7.59 8.58 30.25
C VAL A 97 -6.63 7.39 30.32
N THR A 98 -6.38 6.74 29.19
CA THR A 98 -5.60 5.50 29.12
C THR A 98 -4.30 5.72 28.35
N ARG A 99 -3.19 5.35 28.98
CA ARG A 99 -1.86 5.52 28.41
C ARG A 99 -1.61 4.54 27.28
N GLY A 100 -0.92 5.00 26.25
CA GLY A 100 -0.41 4.12 25.18
C GLY A 100 -1.41 3.79 24.08
N ILE A 101 -2.67 4.25 24.13
CA ILE A 101 -3.64 4.06 23.04
C ILE A 101 -3.09 4.60 21.73
N ARG A 102 -2.64 5.86 21.71
CA ARG A 102 -2.10 6.48 20.49
C ARG A 102 -0.82 5.79 20.00
N CYS A 103 0.05 5.39 20.92
CA CYS A 103 1.25 4.59 20.61
C CYS A 103 0.88 3.26 19.93
N ARG A 104 -0.12 2.55 20.46
CA ARG A 104 -0.63 1.29 19.89
C ARG A 104 -1.20 1.49 18.50
N LEU A 105 -1.98 2.55 18.28
CA LEU A 105 -2.55 2.89 16.98
C LEU A 105 -1.50 3.24 15.93
N TYR A 106 -0.46 4.01 16.29
CA TYR A 106 0.68 4.24 15.39
C TYR A 106 1.40 2.95 15.00
N ARG A 107 1.53 2.01 15.95
CA ARG A 107 2.13 0.70 15.67
C ARG A 107 1.25 -0.11 14.73
N LEU A 108 -0.07 -0.16 14.96
CA LEU A 108 -1.01 -0.84 14.06
C LEU A 108 -1.00 -0.21 12.66
N ALA A 109 -1.06 1.12 12.56
CA ALA A 109 -1.00 1.85 11.29
C ALA A 109 0.29 1.54 10.51
N GLY A 110 1.43 1.47 11.20
CA GLY A 110 2.70 1.07 10.59
C GLY A 110 2.71 -0.39 10.10
N THR A 111 2.19 -1.32 10.92
CA THR A 111 2.10 -2.76 10.60
C THR A 111 1.23 -3.00 9.37
N TYR A 112 0.05 -2.39 9.31
CA TYR A 112 -0.91 -2.55 8.21
C TYR A 112 -0.71 -1.57 7.06
N LEU A 113 0.48 -0.97 7.01
CA LEU A 113 0.92 -0.21 5.88
C LEU A 113 0.02 0.99 5.57
N GLY A 114 -0.39 1.73 6.60
CA GLY A 114 -1.21 2.93 6.51
C GLY A 114 -0.47 4.17 6.01
N TYR A 115 -1.25 5.16 5.56
CA TYR A 115 -0.80 6.43 5.02
C TYR A 115 -1.60 7.61 5.60
N TYR A 116 -0.98 8.79 5.62
CA TYR A 116 -1.64 10.08 5.81
C TYR A 116 -2.13 10.60 4.46
N ASP A 117 -3.32 11.20 4.46
CA ASP A 117 -3.78 12.06 3.37
C ASP A 117 -3.55 13.53 3.75
N PRO A 118 -2.57 14.22 3.12
CA PRO A 118 -2.32 15.65 3.38
C PRO A 118 -3.48 16.57 2.99
N ALA A 119 -4.46 16.10 2.21
CA ALA A 119 -5.66 16.87 1.92
C ALA A 119 -6.65 16.89 3.10
N ARG A 120 -6.49 15.98 4.08
CA ARG A 120 -7.37 15.82 5.26
C ARG A 120 -6.73 16.34 6.54
N ARG A 121 -5.87 17.36 6.43
CA ARG A 121 -5.18 17.96 7.58
C ARG A 121 -6.18 18.47 8.62
N SER A 122 -5.90 18.14 9.88
CA SER A 122 -6.49 18.83 11.02
C SER A 122 -5.47 19.87 11.51
N GLY A 123 -5.76 21.15 11.25
CA GLY A 123 -4.84 22.26 11.50
C GLY A 123 -3.58 22.21 10.63
N GLU A 124 -2.41 22.44 11.23
CA GLU A 124 -1.12 22.46 10.51
C GLU A 124 -0.41 21.10 10.45
N LYS A 125 -0.93 20.05 11.09
CA LYS A 125 -0.28 18.74 11.13
C LYS A 125 -0.95 17.74 10.19
N ASN A 126 -0.13 16.96 9.50
CA ASN A 126 -0.59 15.77 8.79
C ASN A 126 -0.86 14.68 9.83
N SER A 127 -2.06 14.68 10.41
CA SER A 127 -2.41 13.78 11.51
C SER A 127 -3.43 12.75 11.04
N ALA A 128 -3.00 11.49 10.91
CA ALA A 128 -3.90 10.35 10.79
C ALA A 128 -4.60 10.02 12.12
N LEU A 129 -4.07 10.56 13.23
CA LEU A 129 -4.55 10.36 14.59
C LEU A 129 -4.53 11.71 15.31
N TRP A 130 -5.70 12.23 15.65
CA TRP A 130 -5.85 13.50 16.36
C TRP A 130 -6.92 13.40 17.44
N TYR A 131 -6.78 14.20 18.51
CA TYR A 131 -7.78 14.26 19.56
C TYR A 131 -8.82 15.34 19.28
N GLU A 132 -10.08 15.01 19.53
CA GLU A 132 -11.14 15.99 19.74
C GLU A 132 -11.72 15.72 21.13
N CYS A 133 -11.55 16.68 22.03
CA CYS A 133 -11.89 16.51 23.45
C CYS A 133 -11.21 15.26 24.04
N ASN A 134 -12.00 14.29 24.53
CA ASN A 134 -11.50 13.04 25.11
C ASN A 134 -11.49 11.87 24.10
N THR A 135 -11.77 12.14 22.82
CA THR A 135 -11.91 11.11 21.79
C THR A 135 -10.72 11.18 20.84
N LEU A 136 -10.10 10.04 20.57
CA LEU A 136 -9.03 9.93 19.57
C LEU A 136 -9.65 9.50 18.24
N HIS A 137 -9.60 10.39 17.25
CA HIS A 137 -10.05 10.11 15.89
C HIS A 137 -8.96 9.45 15.06
N ILE A 138 -9.38 8.62 14.12
CA ILE A 138 -8.53 7.79 13.29
C ILE A 138 -8.93 8.02 11.84
N HIS A 139 -8.00 8.45 10.99
CA HIS A 139 -8.11 8.50 9.53
C HIS A 139 -6.84 7.91 8.92
N ILE A 140 -6.89 6.63 8.56
CA ILE A 140 -5.75 5.91 7.98
C ILE A 140 -6.08 5.48 6.56
N CYS A 141 -5.23 5.90 5.64
CA CYS A 141 -5.42 5.74 4.22
C CYS A 141 -4.62 4.52 3.71
N SER A 142 -5.17 3.77 2.75
CA SER A 142 -4.45 2.71 2.04
C SER A 142 -4.28 3.07 0.56
N ARG A 143 -3.03 2.98 0.07
CA ARG A 143 -2.66 3.43 -1.28
C ARG A 143 -3.25 2.53 -2.37
N GLN A 144 -4.09 3.08 -3.25
CA GLN A 144 -4.81 2.35 -4.31
C GLN A 144 -3.94 1.57 -5.30
N TYR A 145 -2.75 2.09 -5.63
CA TYR A 145 -1.83 1.38 -6.54
C TYR A 145 -1.26 0.09 -5.94
N ASP A 146 -1.53 -0.14 -4.66
CA ASP A 146 -1.40 -1.44 -4.07
C ASP A 146 -2.68 -2.26 -4.36
N PRO A 147 -2.60 -3.32 -5.17
CA PRO A 147 -3.77 -4.16 -5.48
C PRO A 147 -4.39 -4.85 -4.24
N CYS A 148 -3.77 -4.72 -3.05
CA CYS A 148 -4.29 -5.17 -1.77
C CYS A 148 -4.72 -3.98 -0.87
N SER A 149 -5.04 -2.80 -1.41
CA SER A 149 -5.35 -1.60 -0.61
C SER A 149 -6.61 -1.74 0.25
N GLU A 150 -7.68 -2.33 -0.31
CA GLU A 150 -8.90 -2.63 0.42
C GLU A 150 -8.62 -3.66 1.52
N GLU A 151 -7.94 -4.75 1.15
CA GLU A 151 -7.55 -5.81 2.07
C GLU A 151 -6.74 -5.28 3.26
N LYS A 152 -5.81 -4.34 3.03
CA LYS A 152 -5.03 -3.72 4.10
C LYS A 152 -5.85 -2.83 5.02
N ALA A 153 -6.80 -2.07 4.45
CA ALA A 153 -7.73 -1.27 5.25
C ALA A 153 -8.62 -2.18 6.12
N LEU A 154 -9.13 -3.27 5.55
CA LEU A 154 -9.93 -4.28 6.26
C LEU A 154 -9.11 -5.05 7.30
N GLN A 155 -7.84 -5.37 7.02
CA GLN A 155 -6.95 -5.99 8.00
C GLN A 155 -6.64 -5.06 9.17
N PHE A 156 -6.44 -3.77 8.90
CA PHE A 156 -6.31 -2.75 9.94
C PHE A 156 -7.59 -2.64 10.78
N ASP A 157 -8.75 -2.56 10.13
CA ASP A 157 -10.06 -2.50 10.78
C ASP A 157 -10.30 -3.71 11.69
N ASN A 158 -10.11 -4.93 11.17
CA ASN A 158 -10.25 -6.16 11.95
C ASN A 158 -9.30 -6.17 13.15
N ALA A 159 -8.02 -5.82 12.95
CA ALA A 159 -7.05 -5.77 14.04
C ALA A 159 -7.46 -4.75 15.11
N LEU A 160 -7.98 -3.58 14.72
CA LEU A 160 -8.41 -2.55 15.64
C LEU A 160 -9.69 -2.94 16.41
N GLN A 161 -10.63 -3.63 15.76
CA GLN A 161 -11.83 -4.19 16.39
C GLN A 161 -11.52 -5.31 17.41
N GLU A 162 -10.41 -6.03 17.25
CA GLU A 162 -9.95 -7.05 18.20
C GLU A 162 -9.25 -6.46 19.44
N GLU A 163 -8.71 -5.24 19.35
CA GLU A 163 -7.93 -4.63 20.44
C GLU A 163 -8.71 -4.50 21.77
N PRO A 164 -10.00 -4.13 21.80
CA PRO A 164 -10.79 -4.09 23.04
C PRO A 164 -10.87 -5.42 23.78
N ALA A 165 -10.88 -6.53 23.06
CA ALA A 165 -10.92 -7.88 23.63
C ALA A 165 -9.52 -8.45 23.92
N THR A 166 -8.45 -7.80 23.45
CA THR A 166 -7.08 -8.30 23.57
C THR A 166 -6.49 -7.96 24.94
N LEU A 167 -6.24 -9.00 25.74
CA LEU A 167 -5.61 -8.86 27.05
C LEU A 167 -4.22 -8.23 26.92
N GLY A 168 -3.97 -7.17 27.68
CA GLY A 168 -2.70 -6.43 27.65
C GLY A 168 -2.61 -5.37 26.55
N SER A 169 -3.65 -5.21 25.71
CA SER A 169 -3.77 -4.04 24.84
C SER A 169 -4.11 -2.78 25.68
N PRO A 170 -3.50 -1.62 25.37
CA PRO A 170 -3.95 -0.33 25.88
C PRO A 170 -5.40 0.02 25.53
N LEU A 171 -5.99 -0.61 24.50
CA LEU A 171 -7.39 -0.43 24.13
C LEU A 171 -8.31 -1.45 24.82
N SER A 172 -7.80 -2.34 25.68
CA SER A 172 -8.64 -3.33 26.34
C SER A 172 -9.78 -2.66 27.13
N GLY A 173 -11.01 -3.10 26.88
CA GLY A 173 -12.22 -2.51 27.45
C GLY A 173 -12.58 -1.10 26.96
N GLN A 174 -11.86 -0.55 25.98
CA GLN A 174 -12.22 0.72 25.34
C GLN A 174 -13.34 0.53 24.32
N GLU A 175 -14.15 1.55 24.16
CA GLU A 175 -15.13 1.62 23.07
C GLU A 175 -14.43 2.15 21.81
N VAL A 176 -14.34 1.28 20.81
CA VAL A 176 -13.68 1.56 19.52
C VAL A 176 -14.72 1.44 18.42
N THR A 177 -14.79 2.46 17.57
CA THR A 177 -15.60 2.44 16.34
C THR A 177 -14.69 2.63 15.15
N THR A 178 -14.87 1.82 14.12
CA THR A 178 -14.13 1.92 12.86
C THR A 178 -14.99 1.44 11.71
N SER A 179 -14.79 2.04 10.55
CA SER A 179 -15.37 1.61 9.29
C SER A 179 -14.41 1.89 8.15
N VAL A 180 -14.52 1.07 7.11
CA VAL A 180 -13.72 1.19 5.89
C VAL A 180 -14.63 1.61 4.76
N GLU A 181 -14.29 2.73 4.13
CA GLU A 181 -15.02 3.25 2.98
C GLU A 181 -14.09 3.56 1.81
N ARG A 182 -14.64 3.49 0.61
CA ARG A 182 -13.97 3.94 -0.61
C ARG A 182 -14.24 5.43 -0.77
N VAL A 183 -13.17 6.20 -0.92
CA VAL A 183 -13.25 7.66 -1.02
C VAL A 183 -12.53 8.13 -2.26
N GLU A 184 -13.15 9.05 -2.99
CA GLU A 184 -12.49 9.75 -4.09
C GLU A 184 -11.35 10.61 -3.52
N GLY A 185 -10.12 10.23 -3.84
CA GLY A 185 -8.92 10.94 -3.44
C GLY A 185 -8.51 11.98 -4.48
N VAL A 186 -8.17 13.17 -4.00
CA VAL A 186 -7.38 14.13 -4.78
C VAL A 186 -6.02 13.48 -5.07
N PRO A 187 -5.39 13.70 -6.25
CA PRO A 187 -4.06 13.20 -6.56
C PRO A 187 -3.00 13.86 -5.66
N THR A 188 -2.94 13.45 -4.40
CA THR A 188 -2.03 13.96 -3.38
C THR A 188 -1.02 12.87 -3.06
N GLU A 189 0.24 13.26 -2.92
CA GLU A 189 1.28 12.32 -2.49
C GLU A 189 1.04 11.92 -1.03
N LEU A 190 0.40 10.75 -0.85
CA LEU A 190 0.16 10.17 0.47
C LEU A 190 1.48 9.95 1.18
N GLN A 191 1.54 10.36 2.45
CA GLN A 191 2.73 10.16 3.27
C GLN A 191 2.62 8.86 4.05
N ARG A 192 3.71 8.10 4.09
CA ARG A 192 3.72 6.81 4.76
C ARG A 192 3.65 6.97 6.28
N ILE A 193 2.85 6.17 7.00
CA ILE A 193 2.89 6.12 8.46
C ILE A 193 3.96 5.11 8.90
N TYR A 194 4.89 5.55 9.74
CA TYR A 194 5.84 4.71 10.43
C TYR A 194 5.72 4.94 11.94
N PHE A 195 6.11 3.94 12.74
CA PHE A 195 6.11 4.09 14.20
C PHE A 195 7.03 5.23 14.67
N VAL A 196 8.10 5.54 13.93
CA VAL A 196 8.99 6.67 14.24
C VAL A 196 8.31 8.04 14.13
N HIS A 197 7.12 8.12 13.52
CA HIS A 197 6.31 9.34 13.48
C HIS A 197 5.51 9.57 14.76
N TYR A 198 5.45 8.58 15.66
CA TYR A 198 4.85 8.75 16.97
C TYR A 198 5.78 9.59 17.86
N ASP A 199 5.27 10.74 18.31
CA ASP A 199 5.92 11.55 19.32
C ASP A 199 5.25 11.35 20.69
N ALA A 200 6.01 10.80 21.62
CA ALA A 200 5.59 10.58 22.99
C ALA A 200 5.48 11.86 23.82
N GLN A 201 6.08 12.98 23.37
CA GLN A 201 6.07 14.26 24.08
C GLN A 201 4.98 15.21 23.59
N GLU A 202 4.17 14.81 22.60
CA GLU A 202 3.03 15.62 22.18
C GLU A 202 2.06 15.83 23.35
N SER A 203 1.64 17.08 23.55
CA SER A 203 0.78 17.52 24.66
C SER A 203 -0.54 16.75 24.77
N GLU A 204 -0.99 16.19 23.66
CA GLU A 204 -2.23 15.41 23.55
C GLU A 204 -1.99 13.90 23.70
N SER A 205 -0.76 13.43 23.88
CA SER A 205 -0.46 12.03 24.20
C SER A 205 -0.32 11.89 25.72
N PRO A 206 -1.28 11.26 26.43
CA PRO A 206 -1.17 11.06 27.87
C PRO A 206 0.04 10.18 28.17
N GLN A 207 1.12 10.81 28.60
CA GLN A 207 2.29 10.16 29.16
C GLN A 207 2.43 10.58 30.61
N ASP A 208 3.09 9.74 31.40
CA ASP A 208 3.41 10.01 32.79
C ASP A 208 4.01 11.42 32.94
N PHE A 209 3.22 12.39 33.40
CA PHE A 209 3.76 13.35 34.34
C PHE A 209 4.09 12.54 35.59
N LYS A 210 5.34 12.08 35.71
CA LYS A 210 5.88 11.68 37.01
C LYS A 210 5.68 12.88 37.93
N ARG A 211 4.66 12.82 38.80
CA ARG A 211 4.57 13.65 39.99
C ARG A 211 5.81 13.36 40.84
N HIS A 212 6.88 14.13 40.65
CA HIS A 212 7.82 14.37 41.74
C HIS A 212 7.23 15.46 42.64
N THR A 213 6.16 15.12 43.36
CA THR A 213 5.88 15.75 44.65
C THR A 213 6.49 14.86 45.72
N PHE A 214 7.81 14.97 45.91
CA PHE A 214 8.36 14.71 47.22
C PHE A 214 8.11 15.97 48.05
N GLY A 215 7.02 15.94 48.80
CA GLY A 215 6.89 16.80 49.96
C GLY A 215 7.98 16.41 50.94
N LEU A 216 8.95 17.30 51.14
CA LEU A 216 9.78 17.29 52.34
C LEU A 216 9.03 18.12 53.39
N LEU A 217 8.21 17.42 54.17
CA LEU A 217 7.96 17.78 55.55
C LEU A 217 8.92 16.93 56.39
N ASN A 218 9.98 17.56 56.86
CA ASN A 218 10.51 17.50 58.22
C ASN A 218 11.69 18.47 58.33
#